data_AF-A0AAV0RCK8-F1
#
_entry.id   AF-A0AAV0RCK8-F1
#
_cell.length_a   1.000
_cell.length_b   1.000
_cell.length_c   1.000
_cell.angle_alpha   90.00
_cell.angle_beta   90.00
_cell.angle_gamma   90.00
#
_symmetry.space_group_name_H-M   'P 1'
#
loop_
_entity.id
_entity.type
_entity.pdbx_description
1 polymer ?
#
loop_
_entity_poly.entity_id
_entity_poly.type
_entity_poly.pdbx_seq_one_letter_code
_entity_poly.pdbx_strand_id
1 'polypeptide(L)'
;MNGGGDAQNGSAKQLTAESLPVFNEGVYLILSRWSALQLAIEEEWAGRRSRQLADQLASDIFSWFTQPKAEPLYIDDLENVLDEGMLSLNCEIDDGSVEEVAEKLMIMHEECLEGDYSSVEKLRRAGPAAGTQQHIRQAGNDDNDDSSDDGSDDEGDMMPGSRSNIAVDSPVPQPRASSENMPNESQMEDDGWTVVSSNRNKDESNEMQKVFHMKGGLGEESYALNSKSQSAYLSRAMQVLDQAVLDLCTAGFPANSFNIADLGCSSGPNSLVAAAQITGIIHQKSSQLGRTPPEFSVFLNDLPGNDFNTVFNSLPSFQEKLKTEHGQDFGPCYVSGVPGSFYGRLFPSNSLHFVHSGQCLHWLSQVPPELRDKQDPLINKGKVFISRTSSPAVIDAYKSQFQKDFCAFLQARSEEVVAGGRMVLQFRGRRLEDPAPDESCLLWDYLGLAFQELVSEGLIPEGKLDTYNTPYYEAFTEDVRAEIEREGSFAVDCLETIVIPWDGCNGGVKQYDRATTARNMGKAIRAVNEAMIRSHFGGGDVEFVDRLFQKFGRIMVDDSKEVEHVSIVVSVIKKQSTV
;
A
#
# COMPACT_ATOMS: atom_id res chain seq x y z
N MET A 1 -6.32 -65.11 -13.82
CA MET A 1 -5.98 -64.13 -14.87
C MET A 1 -5.88 -62.77 -14.18
N ASN A 2 -4.64 -62.31 -14.00
CA ASN A 2 -4.33 -60.97 -13.53
C ASN A 2 -4.57 -59.95 -14.64
N GLY A 3 -4.92 -58.74 -14.24
CA GLY A 3 -4.98 -57.57 -15.12
C GLY A 3 -5.39 -56.35 -14.32
N GLY A 4 -4.51 -55.88 -13.43
CA GLY A 4 -4.63 -54.58 -12.78
C GLY A 4 -4.34 -53.46 -13.77
N GLY A 5 -5.17 -52.41 -13.73
CA GLY A 5 -4.89 -51.13 -14.37
C GLY A 5 -4.35 -50.19 -13.31
N ASP A 6 -3.02 -50.03 -13.30
CA ASP A 6 -2.34 -49.01 -12.50
C ASP A 6 -2.73 -47.62 -13.03
N ALA A 7 -3.26 -46.80 -12.13
CA ALA A 7 -3.29 -45.35 -12.29
C ALA A 7 -1.84 -44.85 -12.20
N GLN A 8 -1.26 -44.46 -13.34
CA GLN A 8 0.03 -43.77 -13.34
C GLN A 8 -0.14 -42.36 -12.77
N ASN A 9 0.46 -42.21 -11.59
CA ASN A 9 0.84 -40.98 -10.93
C ASN A 9 1.61 -40.08 -11.91
N GLY A 10 1.07 -38.91 -12.27
CA GLY A 10 1.73 -37.94 -13.15
C GLY A 10 2.88 -37.25 -12.43
N SER A 11 4.09 -37.80 -12.51
CA SER A 11 5.31 -37.09 -12.13
C SER A 11 5.58 -35.96 -13.12
N ALA A 12 5.87 -34.74 -12.63
CA ALA A 12 6.33 -33.64 -13.47
C ALA A 12 7.53 -34.10 -14.32
N LYS A 13 7.45 -33.89 -15.65
CA LYS A 13 8.55 -34.20 -16.56
C LYS A 13 9.73 -33.29 -16.21
N GLN A 14 10.90 -33.87 -15.95
CA GLN A 14 12.13 -33.13 -15.68
C GLN A 14 13.10 -33.26 -16.87
N LEU A 15 13.89 -32.22 -17.10
CA LEU A 15 14.95 -32.23 -18.11
C LEU A 15 15.96 -33.35 -17.84
N THR A 16 16.37 -34.06 -18.88
CA THR A 16 17.39 -35.11 -18.76
C THR A 16 18.78 -34.50 -18.54
N ALA A 17 19.72 -35.30 -18.02
CA ALA A 17 21.11 -34.87 -17.83
C ALA A 17 21.80 -34.41 -19.13
N GLU A 18 21.32 -34.87 -20.29
CA GLU A 18 21.82 -34.47 -21.62
C GLU A 18 21.16 -33.17 -22.11
N SER A 19 19.90 -32.91 -21.72
CA SER A 19 19.13 -31.73 -22.13
C SER A 19 19.45 -30.48 -21.30
N LEU A 20 19.86 -30.63 -20.03
CA LEU A 20 20.21 -29.54 -19.12
C LEU A 20 21.28 -28.56 -19.67
N PRO A 21 22.46 -29.01 -20.14
CA PRO A 21 23.47 -28.09 -20.66
C PRO A 21 23.04 -27.41 -21.96
N VAL A 22 22.23 -28.10 -22.79
CA VAL A 22 21.72 -27.57 -24.06
C VAL A 22 20.67 -26.48 -23.80
N PHE A 23 19.78 -26.70 -22.84
CA PHE A 23 18.80 -25.70 -22.41
C PHE A 23 19.47 -24.48 -21.79
N ASN A 24 20.44 -24.68 -20.90
CA ASN A 24 21.20 -23.57 -20.31
C ASN A 24 21.85 -22.69 -21.40
N GLU A 25 22.50 -23.30 -22.40
CA GLU A 25 23.04 -22.55 -23.55
C GLU A 25 21.94 -21.80 -24.32
N GLY A 26 20.79 -22.43 -24.51
CA GLY A 26 19.61 -21.82 -25.13
C GLY A 26 19.11 -20.56 -24.42
N VAL A 27 19.07 -20.56 -23.09
CA VAL A 27 18.71 -19.38 -22.27
C VAL A 27 19.65 -18.21 -22.58
N TYR A 28 20.98 -18.42 -22.52
CA TYR A 28 21.95 -17.39 -22.88
C TYR A 28 21.81 -16.90 -24.34
N LEU A 29 21.49 -17.80 -25.27
CA LEU A 29 21.28 -17.46 -26.68
C LEU A 29 20.01 -16.63 -26.93
N ILE A 30 18.97 -16.78 -26.12
CA ILE A 30 17.77 -15.93 -26.17
C ILE A 30 18.10 -14.56 -25.57
N LEU A 31 18.67 -14.52 -24.37
CA LEU A 31 18.99 -13.28 -23.67
C LEU A 31 20.01 -12.40 -24.42
N SER A 32 21.01 -13.02 -25.08
CA SER A 32 21.97 -12.30 -25.93
C SER A 32 21.34 -11.63 -27.16
N ARG A 33 20.10 -11.98 -27.51
CA ARG A 33 19.34 -11.38 -28.62
C ARG A 33 18.24 -10.43 -28.15
N TRP A 34 18.05 -10.32 -26.85
CA TRP A 34 17.07 -9.42 -26.30
C TRP A 34 17.61 -7.99 -26.33
N SER A 35 17.09 -7.18 -27.25
CA SER A 35 17.63 -5.85 -27.53
C SER A 35 17.64 -4.93 -26.30
N ALA A 36 16.59 -4.97 -25.47
CA ALA A 36 16.51 -4.19 -24.24
C ALA A 36 17.63 -4.58 -23.25
N LEU A 37 17.84 -5.88 -23.05
CA LEU A 37 18.91 -6.38 -22.19
C LEU A 37 20.30 -6.03 -22.73
N GLN A 38 20.52 -6.15 -24.05
CA GLN A 38 21.81 -5.77 -24.64
C GLN A 38 22.08 -4.27 -24.51
N LEU A 39 21.07 -3.42 -24.73
CA LEU A 39 21.19 -1.98 -24.57
C LEU A 39 21.51 -1.61 -23.11
N ALA A 40 20.84 -2.24 -22.13
CA ALA A 40 21.11 -2.02 -20.71
C ALA A 40 22.55 -2.42 -20.32
N ILE A 41 23.10 -3.48 -20.94
CA ILE A 41 24.50 -3.91 -20.73
C ILE A 41 25.48 -2.93 -21.39
N GLU A 42 25.20 -2.47 -22.60
CA GLU A 42 26.07 -1.58 -23.38
C GLU A 42 26.17 -0.17 -22.75
N GLU A 43 25.05 0.36 -22.29
CA GLU A 43 24.95 1.70 -21.69
C GLU A 43 25.22 1.70 -20.17
N GLU A 44 25.58 0.55 -19.60
CA GLU A 44 25.85 0.37 -18.17
C GLU A 44 24.75 0.96 -17.27
N TRP A 45 23.47 0.66 -17.54
CA TRP A 45 22.34 1.24 -16.78
C TRP A 45 22.33 0.85 -15.28
N ALA A 46 22.94 -0.27 -14.92
CA ALA A 46 23.25 -0.65 -13.54
C ALA A 46 24.75 -0.45 -13.18
N GLY A 47 25.42 0.46 -13.90
CA GLY A 47 26.86 0.72 -13.82
C GLY A 47 27.73 -0.47 -14.25
N ARG A 48 28.95 -0.55 -13.73
CA ARG A 48 29.94 -1.61 -14.03
C ARG A 48 29.48 -3.04 -13.73
N ARG A 49 28.33 -3.21 -13.06
CA ARG A 49 27.74 -4.50 -12.70
C ARG A 49 26.70 -5.00 -13.73
N SER A 50 26.35 -4.22 -14.75
CA SER A 50 25.30 -4.56 -15.71
C SER A 50 25.51 -5.94 -16.38
N ARG A 51 26.76 -6.26 -16.76
CA ARG A 51 27.09 -7.60 -17.29
C ARG A 51 26.94 -8.72 -16.27
N GLN A 52 27.33 -8.48 -15.02
CA GLN A 52 27.22 -9.47 -13.95
C GLN A 52 25.75 -9.76 -13.60
N LEU A 53 24.90 -8.73 -13.61
CA LEU A 53 23.47 -8.85 -13.36
C LEU A 53 22.75 -9.58 -14.51
N ALA A 54 23.17 -9.34 -15.75
CA ALA A 54 22.66 -10.11 -16.90
C ALA A 54 23.02 -11.61 -16.81
N ASP A 55 24.23 -11.94 -16.36
CA ASP A 55 24.64 -13.34 -16.12
C ASP A 55 23.84 -13.95 -14.95
N GLN A 56 23.54 -13.16 -13.92
CA GLN A 56 22.71 -13.59 -12.79
C GLN A 56 21.28 -13.89 -13.24
N LEU A 57 20.68 -13.02 -14.06
CA LEU A 57 19.36 -13.23 -14.65
C LEU A 57 19.27 -14.54 -15.44
N ALA A 58 20.28 -14.84 -16.26
CA ALA A 58 20.36 -16.11 -16.98
C ALA A 58 20.40 -17.32 -16.02
N SER A 59 21.14 -17.22 -14.92
CA SER A 59 21.20 -18.25 -13.88
C SER A 59 19.87 -18.42 -13.14
N ASP A 60 19.17 -17.31 -12.86
CA ASP A 60 17.90 -17.32 -12.12
C ASP A 60 16.79 -17.95 -12.96
N ILE A 61 16.72 -17.62 -14.25
CA ILE A 61 15.81 -18.26 -15.22
C ILE A 61 16.10 -19.76 -15.30
N PHE A 62 17.37 -20.16 -15.45
CA PHE A 62 17.73 -21.57 -15.51
C PHE A 62 17.37 -22.31 -14.21
N SER A 63 17.60 -21.68 -13.05
CA SER A 63 17.20 -22.23 -11.75
C SER A 63 15.69 -22.38 -11.65
N TRP A 64 14.93 -21.39 -12.09
CA TRP A 64 13.47 -21.39 -12.06
C TRP A 64 12.86 -22.56 -12.85
N PHE A 65 13.44 -22.92 -14.00
CA PHE A 65 13.01 -24.08 -14.80
C PHE A 65 13.43 -25.43 -14.19
N THR A 66 14.56 -25.48 -13.50
CA THR A 66 15.17 -26.75 -13.03
C THR A 66 14.83 -27.11 -11.59
N GLN A 67 14.28 -26.17 -10.81
CA GLN A 67 13.83 -26.43 -9.45
C GLN A 67 12.64 -27.40 -9.41
N PRO A 68 12.64 -28.40 -8.50
CA PRO A 68 11.51 -29.31 -8.35
C PRO A 68 10.29 -28.56 -7.81
N LYS A 69 9.28 -28.39 -8.66
CA LYS A 69 8.00 -27.74 -8.32
C LYS A 69 6.86 -28.76 -8.32
N ALA A 70 5.94 -28.61 -7.38
CA ALA A 70 4.72 -29.43 -7.28
C ALA A 70 3.62 -28.98 -8.26
N GLU A 71 3.78 -27.78 -8.83
CA GLU A 71 2.82 -27.12 -9.71
C GLU A 71 3.37 -26.96 -11.14
N PRO A 72 2.50 -26.82 -12.15
CA PRO A 72 2.91 -26.53 -13.54
C PRO A 72 3.70 -25.21 -13.64
N LEU A 73 4.57 -25.11 -14.63
CA LEU A 73 5.24 -23.85 -14.96
C LEU A 73 4.24 -22.93 -15.68
N TYR A 74 3.95 -21.77 -15.10
CA TYR A 74 3.13 -20.74 -15.71
C TYR A 74 4.02 -19.68 -16.37
N ILE A 75 3.60 -19.18 -17.54
CA ILE A 75 4.35 -18.16 -18.28
C ILE A 75 4.41 -16.84 -17.50
N ASP A 76 3.31 -16.44 -16.85
CA ASP A 76 3.22 -15.24 -16.00
C ASP A 76 4.29 -15.22 -14.89
N ASP A 77 4.63 -16.40 -14.33
CA ASP A 77 5.66 -16.51 -13.30
C ASP A 77 7.08 -16.31 -13.86
N LEU A 78 7.31 -16.70 -15.12
CA LEU A 78 8.57 -16.48 -15.83
C LEU A 78 8.70 -15.01 -16.28
N GLU A 79 7.60 -14.41 -16.71
CA GLU A 79 7.52 -12.97 -17.01
C GLU A 79 7.93 -12.15 -15.79
N ASN A 80 7.42 -12.48 -14.59
CA ASN A 80 7.84 -11.82 -13.35
C ASN A 80 9.36 -11.95 -13.09
N VAL A 81 9.97 -13.12 -13.34
CA VAL A 81 11.42 -13.32 -13.18
C VAL A 81 12.21 -12.46 -14.16
N LEU A 82 11.73 -12.35 -15.40
CA LEU A 82 12.33 -11.50 -16.44
C LEU A 82 12.21 -10.02 -16.09
N ASP A 83 11.05 -9.58 -15.61
CA ASP A 83 10.80 -8.20 -15.16
C ASP A 83 11.67 -7.84 -13.96
N GLU A 84 11.73 -8.68 -12.93
CA GLU A 84 12.60 -8.45 -11.75
C GLU A 84 14.08 -8.36 -12.15
N GLY A 85 14.51 -9.19 -13.11
CA GLY A 85 15.85 -9.16 -13.68
C GLY A 85 16.16 -7.86 -14.41
N MET A 86 15.22 -7.36 -15.21
CA MET A 86 15.37 -6.12 -15.98
C MET A 86 15.27 -4.89 -15.06
N LEU A 87 14.41 -4.91 -14.05
CA LEU A 87 14.37 -3.89 -13.01
C LEU A 87 15.68 -3.82 -12.23
N SER A 88 16.32 -4.96 -11.95
CA SER A 88 17.65 -5.00 -11.33
C SER A 88 18.74 -4.35 -12.20
N LEU A 89 18.50 -4.23 -13.51
CA LEU A 89 19.33 -3.50 -14.46
C LEU A 89 18.92 -2.03 -14.64
N ASN A 90 18.01 -1.51 -13.80
CA ASN A 90 17.35 -0.21 -13.94
C ASN A 90 16.64 -0.03 -15.29
N CYS A 91 16.15 -1.12 -15.87
CA CYS A 91 15.44 -1.13 -17.15
C CYS A 91 13.97 -1.46 -16.92
N GLU A 92 13.10 -0.49 -17.13
CA GLU A 92 11.66 -0.73 -17.28
C GLU A 92 11.38 -1.08 -18.75
N ILE A 93 10.98 -2.33 -19.01
CA ILE A 93 10.59 -2.78 -20.34
C ILE A 93 9.08 -2.66 -20.48
N ASP A 94 8.65 -1.95 -21.51
CA ASP A 94 7.25 -1.56 -21.72
C ASP A 94 6.86 -1.75 -23.20
N ASP A 95 7.67 -2.50 -23.95
CA ASP A 95 7.59 -2.71 -25.40
C ASP A 95 7.05 -4.10 -25.81
N GLY A 96 6.68 -4.94 -24.84
CA GLY A 96 6.17 -6.30 -25.06
C GLY A 96 7.26 -7.36 -25.30
N SER A 97 8.54 -7.01 -25.15
CA SER A 97 9.64 -7.95 -25.40
C SER A 97 9.86 -8.96 -24.27
N VAL A 98 9.35 -8.70 -23.05
CA VAL A 98 9.40 -9.63 -21.92
C VAL A 98 8.56 -10.87 -22.22
N GLU A 99 7.33 -10.67 -22.68
CA GLU A 99 6.37 -11.69 -23.05
C GLU A 99 6.89 -12.53 -24.22
N GLU A 100 7.48 -11.88 -25.24
CA GLU A 100 8.10 -12.56 -26.38
C GLU A 100 9.30 -13.44 -25.94
N VAL A 101 10.10 -12.97 -24.99
CA VAL A 101 11.24 -13.72 -24.44
C VAL A 101 10.76 -14.87 -23.55
N ALA A 102 9.74 -14.65 -22.72
CA ALA A 102 9.11 -15.67 -21.88
C ALA A 102 8.52 -16.81 -22.72
N GLU A 103 7.77 -16.47 -23.77
CA GLU A 103 7.18 -17.46 -24.68
C GLU A 103 8.27 -18.32 -25.36
N LYS A 104 9.35 -17.69 -25.85
CA LYS A 104 10.49 -18.40 -26.46
C LYS A 104 11.19 -19.34 -25.48
N LEU A 105 11.35 -18.92 -24.22
CA LEU A 105 11.96 -19.74 -23.17
C LEU A 105 11.07 -20.94 -22.79
N MET A 106 9.76 -20.74 -22.70
CA MET A 106 8.77 -21.78 -22.42
C MET A 106 8.74 -22.85 -23.53
N ILE A 107 8.67 -22.41 -24.81
CA ILE A 107 8.71 -23.30 -25.97
C ILE A 107 10.03 -24.09 -25.98
N MET A 108 11.17 -23.41 -25.76
CA MET A 108 12.47 -24.07 -25.75
C MET A 108 12.59 -25.10 -24.62
N HIS A 109 12.01 -24.82 -23.46
CA HIS A 109 11.99 -25.76 -22.34
C HIS A 109 11.15 -27.00 -22.69
N GLU A 110 9.98 -26.82 -23.29
CA GLU A 110 9.12 -27.94 -23.73
C GLU A 110 9.80 -28.80 -24.80
N GLU A 111 10.43 -28.20 -25.81
CA GLU A 111 11.22 -28.93 -26.81
C GLU A 111 12.36 -29.73 -26.16
N CYS A 112 13.09 -29.13 -25.21
CA CYS A 112 14.17 -29.80 -24.50
C CYS A 112 13.68 -30.96 -23.61
N LEU A 113 12.45 -30.88 -23.07
CA LEU A 113 11.82 -32.00 -22.35
C LEU A 113 11.47 -33.17 -23.27
N GLU A 114 11.20 -32.90 -24.55
CA GLU A 114 10.92 -33.91 -25.57
C GLU A 114 12.19 -34.44 -26.26
N GLY A 115 13.35 -33.87 -25.92
CA GLY A 115 14.63 -34.18 -26.55
C GLY A 115 14.77 -33.59 -27.96
N ASP A 116 13.92 -32.64 -28.33
CA ASP A 116 14.10 -31.81 -29.51
C ASP A 116 14.98 -30.59 -29.16
N TYR A 117 16.07 -30.42 -29.89
CA TYR A 117 17.00 -29.31 -29.72
C TYR A 117 16.97 -28.37 -30.93
N SER A 118 15.94 -28.46 -31.77
CA SER A 118 15.87 -27.74 -33.04
C SER A 118 15.88 -26.21 -32.87
N SER A 119 15.25 -25.65 -31.82
CA SER A 119 15.31 -24.21 -31.57
C SER A 119 16.67 -23.73 -31.08
N VAL A 120 17.35 -24.49 -30.21
CA VAL A 120 18.72 -24.17 -29.77
C VAL A 120 19.70 -24.25 -30.95
N GLU A 121 19.57 -25.27 -31.82
CA GLU A 121 20.39 -25.41 -33.02
C GLU A 121 20.15 -24.29 -34.04
N LYS A 122 18.90 -23.83 -34.22
CA LYS A 122 18.59 -22.65 -35.05
C LYS A 122 19.27 -21.39 -34.49
N LEU A 123 19.20 -21.18 -33.18
CA LEU A 123 19.87 -20.06 -32.50
C LEU A 123 21.39 -20.18 -32.58
N ARG A 124 21.96 -21.39 -32.54
CA ARG A 124 23.41 -21.60 -32.69
C ARG A 124 23.89 -21.25 -34.11
N ARG A 125 23.10 -21.58 -35.14
CA ARG A 125 23.40 -21.29 -36.55
C ARG A 125 23.20 -19.83 -36.94
N ALA A 126 22.34 -19.09 -36.25
CA ALA A 126 22.02 -17.70 -36.55
C ALA A 126 23.13 -16.69 -36.19
N GLY A 127 24.16 -17.08 -35.40
CA GLY A 127 25.23 -16.19 -34.95
C GLY A 127 24.78 -15.09 -33.97
N PRO A 128 25.71 -14.34 -33.32
CA PRO A 128 25.37 -13.19 -32.47
C PRO A 128 24.77 -12.05 -33.29
N ALA A 129 23.78 -11.33 -32.73
CA ALA A 129 23.15 -10.20 -33.41
C ALA A 129 24.17 -9.09 -33.71
N ALA A 130 24.31 -8.71 -34.98
CA ALA A 130 25.09 -7.54 -35.36
C ALA A 130 24.31 -6.26 -34.99
N GLY A 131 25.00 -5.30 -34.34
CA GLY A 131 24.42 -4.09 -33.75
C GLY A 131 23.42 -3.34 -34.64
N THR A 132 22.29 -2.94 -34.04
CA THR A 132 21.16 -2.35 -34.75
C THR A 132 21.33 -0.83 -34.82
N GLN A 133 21.24 -0.30 -36.05
CA GLN A 133 21.29 1.12 -36.39
C GLN A 133 20.09 1.88 -35.82
N GLN A 134 20.37 3.10 -35.33
CA GLN A 134 19.40 4.08 -34.83
C GLN A 134 18.32 4.41 -35.87
N HIS A 135 17.07 4.32 -35.47
CA HIS A 135 15.95 5.00 -36.13
C HIS A 135 15.15 5.79 -35.08
N ILE A 136 15.66 6.97 -34.69
CA ILE A 136 14.88 7.97 -33.96
C ILE A 136 14.55 9.11 -34.93
N ARG A 137 13.26 9.38 -35.13
CA ARG A 137 12.78 10.59 -35.80
C ARG A 137 12.92 11.76 -34.81
N GLN A 138 13.73 12.75 -35.19
CA GLN A 138 13.84 14.03 -34.50
C GLN A 138 12.52 14.82 -34.64
N ALA A 139 11.94 15.23 -33.52
CA ALA A 139 11.05 16.39 -33.49
C ALA A 139 11.94 17.64 -33.47
N GLY A 140 11.79 18.48 -34.49
CA GLY A 140 12.62 19.68 -34.69
C GLY A 140 12.33 20.76 -33.65
N ASN A 141 13.41 21.46 -33.28
CA ASN A 141 13.36 22.81 -32.73
C ASN A 141 12.70 23.73 -33.77
N ASP A 142 11.67 24.47 -33.36
CA ASP A 142 11.32 25.73 -33.98
C ASP A 142 11.42 26.82 -32.90
N ASP A 143 12.58 27.46 -32.87
CA ASP A 143 12.73 28.84 -32.39
C ASP A 143 12.05 29.75 -33.42
N ASN A 144 11.20 30.67 -32.96
CA ASN A 144 11.05 31.98 -33.58
C ASN A 144 10.50 32.97 -32.55
N ASP A 145 11.37 33.91 -32.19
CA ASP A 145 11.03 35.25 -31.72
C ASP A 145 10.01 35.90 -32.66
N ASP A 146 9.01 36.61 -32.12
CA ASP A 146 8.93 38.03 -32.44
C ASP A 146 8.13 38.85 -31.43
N SER A 147 8.64 40.06 -31.30
CA SER A 147 8.29 41.16 -30.42
C SER A 147 6.97 41.86 -30.75
N SER A 148 6.27 42.40 -29.75
CA SER A 148 5.81 43.81 -29.75
C SER A 148 5.23 44.26 -28.40
N ASP A 149 5.79 45.37 -28.00
CA ASP A 149 5.45 46.36 -26.98
C ASP A 149 4.05 46.98 -27.20
N ASP A 150 3.28 47.21 -26.12
CA ASP A 150 2.70 48.54 -25.87
C ASP A 150 2.23 48.65 -24.41
N GLY A 151 2.64 49.74 -23.76
CA GLY A 151 2.35 50.05 -22.38
C GLY A 151 1.07 50.86 -22.18
N SER A 152 0.66 51.00 -20.93
CA SER A 152 0.29 52.28 -20.30
C SER A 152 -0.24 52.03 -18.88
N ASP A 153 0.50 52.55 -17.90
CA ASP A 153 0.08 53.46 -16.83
C ASP A 153 -1.37 53.37 -16.32
N ASP A 154 -1.58 53.23 -15.00
CA ASP A 154 -1.74 54.42 -14.14
C ASP A 154 -1.86 54.02 -12.66
N GLU A 155 -1.45 54.96 -11.81
CA GLU A 155 -1.21 54.88 -10.38
C GLU A 155 -2.45 54.99 -9.47
N GLY A 156 -2.23 54.66 -8.19
CA GLY A 156 -2.86 55.33 -7.05
C GLY A 156 -4.22 54.78 -6.61
N ASP A 157 -4.63 54.84 -5.35
CA ASP A 157 -3.99 55.36 -4.15
C ASP A 157 -4.82 54.86 -2.95
N MET A 158 -4.15 54.85 -1.80
CA MET A 158 -4.60 54.86 -0.39
C MET A 158 -6.03 54.48 0.06
N MET A 159 -6.03 53.66 1.11
CA MET A 159 -7.01 53.56 2.21
C MET A 159 -7.58 54.90 2.70
N PRO A 160 -8.73 54.86 3.39
CA PRO A 160 -8.61 55.15 4.82
C PRO A 160 -9.42 54.22 5.72
N GLY A 161 -8.88 53.97 6.91
CA GLY A 161 -9.54 53.18 7.94
C GLY A 161 -10.66 53.91 8.68
N SER A 162 -11.32 53.17 9.57
CA SER A 162 -11.87 53.72 10.80
C SER A 162 -11.95 52.63 11.87
N ARG A 163 -11.34 52.94 13.02
CA ARG A 163 -11.41 52.23 14.28
C ARG A 163 -12.75 52.49 14.97
N SER A 164 -13.25 51.50 15.68
CA SER A 164 -13.97 51.72 16.95
C SER A 164 -13.74 50.53 17.89
N ASN A 165 -13.52 50.88 19.15
CA ASN A 165 -12.98 50.10 20.25
C ASN A 165 -14.08 49.62 21.23
N ILE A 166 -13.68 48.67 22.09
CA ILE A 166 -14.17 48.39 23.47
C ILE A 166 -15.50 47.61 23.60
N ALA A 167 -15.46 46.39 24.15
CA ALA A 167 -15.72 46.14 25.59
C ALA A 167 -15.59 44.65 25.94
N VAL A 168 -15.15 44.43 27.17
CA VAL A 168 -14.90 43.16 27.86
C VAL A 168 -16.16 42.78 28.64
N ASP A 169 -16.54 41.50 28.69
CA ASP A 169 -16.96 40.90 29.96
C ASP A 169 -16.96 39.37 29.93
N SER A 170 -16.47 38.79 31.03
CA SER A 170 -16.67 37.39 31.40
C SER A 170 -18.00 37.26 32.17
N PRO A 171 -18.52 36.05 32.40
CA PRO A 171 -18.39 35.55 33.78
C PRO A 171 -18.14 34.05 33.94
N VAL A 172 -17.55 33.76 35.11
CA VAL A 172 -17.15 32.49 35.75
C VAL A 172 -18.38 31.75 36.33
N PRO A 173 -18.29 30.41 36.61
CA PRO A 173 -19.43 29.50 36.81
C PRO A 173 -19.71 29.16 38.29
N GLN A 174 -20.84 28.48 38.59
CA GLN A 174 -21.11 27.53 39.71
C GLN A 174 -22.63 27.32 39.97
N PRO A 175 -23.10 26.38 40.83
CA PRO A 175 -22.56 25.08 41.26
C PRO A 175 -23.61 23.92 41.26
N ARG A 176 -23.12 22.70 41.55
CA ARG A 176 -23.89 21.48 41.87
C ARG A 176 -24.78 21.61 43.12
N ALA A 177 -25.90 20.90 43.13
CA ALA A 177 -26.63 20.52 44.33
C ALA A 177 -26.92 19.00 44.35
N SER A 178 -26.84 18.44 45.54
CA SER A 178 -26.89 17.03 45.93
C SER A 178 -28.05 16.81 46.90
N SER A 179 -28.73 15.66 46.83
CA SER A 179 -29.32 14.89 47.96
C SER A 179 -30.27 13.80 47.39
N GLU A 180 -29.92 12.51 47.50
CA GLU A 180 -30.36 11.56 48.54
C GLU A 180 -31.75 10.94 48.30
N ASN A 181 -31.79 9.61 48.12
CA ASN A 181 -32.62 8.68 48.91
C ASN A 181 -32.36 7.22 48.51
N MET A 182 -31.90 6.42 49.47
CA MET A 182 -31.97 4.96 49.51
C MET A 182 -33.01 4.55 50.57
N PRO A 183 -33.50 3.31 50.52
CA PRO A 183 -33.30 2.47 51.71
C PRO A 183 -32.92 1.01 51.42
N ASN A 184 -32.08 0.48 52.33
CA ASN A 184 -31.89 -0.91 52.82
C ASN A 184 -31.79 -2.09 51.83
N GLU A 185 -31.03 -3.16 52.06
CA GLU A 185 -29.92 -3.58 52.93
C GLU A 185 -29.80 -5.08 52.61
N SER A 186 -28.63 -5.57 52.19
CA SER A 186 -28.20 -6.93 52.52
C SER A 186 -26.70 -7.03 52.29
N GLN A 187 -25.98 -7.08 53.41
CA GLN A 187 -24.53 -7.19 53.49
C GLN A 187 -24.08 -8.55 52.93
N MET A 188 -23.16 -8.51 51.97
CA MET A 188 -22.11 -9.51 51.79
C MET A 188 -20.81 -8.73 51.57
N GLU A 189 -19.80 -9.07 52.37
CA GLU A 189 -18.44 -8.60 52.23
C GLU A 189 -17.96 -8.95 50.82
N ASP A 190 -17.66 -7.95 49.98
CA ASP A 190 -17.07 -8.16 48.68
C ASP A 190 -16.04 -7.06 48.39
N ASP A 191 -14.99 -7.48 47.71
CA ASP A 191 -13.67 -6.87 47.68
C ASP A 191 -13.69 -5.41 47.23
N GLY A 192 -12.77 -4.62 47.81
CA GLY A 192 -12.58 -3.17 47.57
C GLY A 192 -12.11 -2.79 46.15
N TRP A 193 -12.74 -3.35 45.13
CA TRP A 193 -12.62 -2.97 43.73
C TRP A 193 -13.89 -2.25 43.29
N THR A 194 -13.77 -0.94 43.08
CA THR A 194 -14.80 -0.21 42.34
C THR A 194 -14.64 -0.52 40.86
N VAL A 195 -15.56 -1.29 40.29
CA VAL A 195 -15.65 -1.43 38.83
C VAL A 195 -16.05 -0.07 38.27
N VAL A 196 -15.07 0.63 37.71
CA VAL A 196 -15.32 1.84 36.93
C VAL A 196 -16.06 1.40 35.68
N SER A 197 -17.26 1.93 35.44
CA SER A 197 -17.95 1.67 34.18
C SER A 197 -17.06 2.18 33.05
N SER A 198 -16.58 1.25 32.22
CA SER A 198 -15.86 1.57 31.00
C SER A 198 -16.77 2.48 30.17
N ASN A 199 -16.19 3.57 29.68
CA ASN A 199 -16.87 4.44 28.73
C ASN A 199 -17.14 3.58 27.49
N ARG A 200 -18.39 3.15 27.25
CA ARG A 200 -18.74 2.05 26.31
C ARG A 200 -18.25 2.26 24.87
N ASN A 201 -18.00 3.51 24.45
CA ASN A 201 -17.34 3.81 23.18
C ASN A 201 -15.91 3.24 23.08
N LYS A 202 -15.17 3.14 24.21
CA LYS A 202 -13.85 2.48 24.26
C LYS A 202 -13.94 0.96 24.12
N ASP A 203 -14.98 0.33 24.65
CA ASP A 203 -15.12 -1.13 24.58
C ASP A 203 -15.39 -1.61 23.14
N GLU A 204 -16.14 -0.85 22.35
CA GLU A 204 -16.46 -1.21 20.97
C GLU A 204 -15.39 -0.74 19.96
N SER A 205 -14.64 0.35 20.21
CA SER A 205 -13.41 0.64 19.45
C SER A 205 -12.37 -0.48 19.63
N ASN A 206 -12.34 -1.10 20.83
CA ASN A 206 -11.48 -2.22 21.14
C ASN A 206 -11.91 -3.51 20.40
N GLU A 207 -13.21 -3.69 20.12
CA GLU A 207 -13.68 -4.81 19.28
C GLU A 207 -13.21 -4.67 17.82
N MET A 208 -13.26 -3.47 17.24
CA MET A 208 -12.75 -3.30 15.87
C MET A 208 -11.23 -3.50 15.79
N GLN A 209 -10.46 -3.06 16.79
CA GLN A 209 -9.02 -3.33 16.86
C GLN A 209 -8.66 -4.83 16.90
N LYS A 210 -9.59 -5.69 17.31
CA LYS A 210 -9.42 -7.15 17.31
C LYS A 210 -9.86 -7.80 15.99
N VAL A 211 -10.86 -7.22 15.33
CA VAL A 211 -11.49 -7.79 14.13
C VAL A 211 -10.85 -7.30 12.84
N PHE A 212 -10.43 -6.03 12.80
CA PHE A 212 -9.83 -5.45 11.61
C PHE A 212 -8.35 -5.84 11.53
N HIS A 213 -8.04 -6.66 10.54
CA HIS A 213 -6.69 -7.01 10.14
C HIS A 213 -6.72 -7.47 8.68
N MET A 214 -5.60 -7.32 7.99
CA MET A 214 -5.43 -7.88 6.65
C MET A 214 -5.37 -9.41 6.73
N LYS A 215 -5.73 -10.09 5.65
CA LYS A 215 -5.61 -11.55 5.58
C LYS A 215 -4.13 -11.96 5.62
N GLY A 216 -3.71 -12.56 6.74
CA GLY A 216 -2.34 -12.98 6.98
C GLY A 216 -1.88 -14.18 6.14
N GLY A 217 -0.64 -14.60 6.35
CA GLY A 217 0.00 -15.70 5.64
C GLY A 217 0.44 -15.38 4.21
N LEU A 218 0.83 -16.43 3.49
CA LEU A 218 1.41 -16.36 2.13
C LEU A 218 0.60 -17.15 1.09
N GLY A 219 -0.64 -17.52 1.41
CA GLY A 219 -1.53 -18.22 0.48
C GLY A 219 -2.11 -17.29 -0.59
N GLU A 220 -2.72 -17.84 -1.64
CA GLU A 220 -3.28 -17.07 -2.77
C GLU A 220 -4.26 -15.95 -2.38
N GLU A 221 -4.97 -16.10 -1.27
CA GLU A 221 -5.95 -15.12 -0.80
C GLU A 221 -5.35 -14.15 0.24
N SER A 222 -4.05 -14.26 0.56
CA SER A 222 -3.37 -13.41 1.53
C SER A 222 -3.19 -11.99 1.01
N TYR A 223 -3.06 -11.04 1.93
CA TYR A 223 -2.73 -9.67 1.58
C TYR A 223 -1.33 -9.56 0.95
N ALA A 224 -0.38 -10.38 1.37
CA ALA A 224 0.98 -10.38 0.83
C ALA A 224 0.99 -10.56 -0.70
N LEU A 225 0.19 -11.50 -1.24
CA LEU A 225 0.12 -11.77 -2.67
C LEU A 225 -0.88 -10.88 -3.45
N ASN A 226 -1.71 -10.10 -2.75
CA ASN A 226 -2.76 -9.28 -3.37
C ASN A 226 -2.59 -7.78 -3.10
N SER A 227 -1.37 -7.34 -2.81
CA SER A 227 -1.05 -5.94 -2.45
C SER A 227 -0.30 -5.15 -3.54
N LYS A 228 -0.38 -5.59 -4.80
CA LYS A 228 0.30 -4.96 -5.97
C LYS A 228 -0.05 -3.48 -6.12
N SER A 229 -1.31 -3.10 -5.91
CA SER A 229 -1.72 -1.68 -5.97
C SER A 229 -1.05 -0.84 -4.90
N GLN A 230 -0.95 -1.36 -3.67
CA GLN A 230 -0.27 -0.70 -2.56
C GLN A 230 1.23 -0.56 -2.84
N SER A 231 1.86 -1.55 -3.47
CA SER A 231 3.24 -1.45 -3.96
C SER A 231 3.39 -0.35 -5.01
N ALA A 232 2.47 -0.27 -5.98
CA ALA A 232 2.49 0.77 -7.01
C ALA A 232 2.28 2.18 -6.45
N TYR A 233 1.43 2.31 -5.42
CA TYR A 233 1.27 3.55 -4.66
C TYR A 233 2.56 3.93 -3.93
N LEU A 234 3.17 2.99 -3.21
CA LEU A 234 4.41 3.24 -2.46
C LEU A 234 5.54 3.65 -3.40
N SER A 235 5.68 2.99 -4.55
CA SER A 235 6.66 3.34 -5.59
C SER A 235 6.50 4.78 -6.07
N ARG A 236 5.27 5.20 -6.41
CA ARG A 236 4.98 6.58 -6.83
C ARG A 236 5.21 7.61 -5.71
N ALA A 237 5.03 7.22 -4.44
CA ALA A 237 5.30 8.09 -3.29
C ALA A 237 6.79 8.18 -2.91
N MET A 238 7.65 7.33 -3.50
CA MET A 238 9.06 7.22 -3.09
C MET A 238 9.82 8.53 -3.28
N GLN A 239 9.50 9.32 -4.30
CA GLN A 239 10.14 10.63 -4.52
C GLN A 239 9.89 11.60 -3.36
N VAL A 240 8.66 11.63 -2.84
CA VAL A 240 8.30 12.45 -1.68
C VAL A 240 8.99 11.93 -0.41
N LEU A 241 9.06 10.60 -0.24
CA LEU A 241 9.78 9.97 0.86
C LEU A 241 11.26 10.34 0.85
N ASP A 242 11.93 10.14 -0.29
CA ASP A 242 13.35 10.40 -0.47
C ASP A 242 13.68 11.86 -0.19
N GLN A 243 12.90 12.78 -0.77
CA GLN A 243 13.09 14.21 -0.57
C GLN A 243 12.92 14.60 0.90
N ALA A 244 11.89 14.08 1.58
CA ALA A 244 11.69 14.35 3.01
C ALA A 244 12.85 13.85 3.87
N VAL A 245 13.41 12.67 3.58
CA VAL A 245 14.58 12.13 4.31
C VAL A 245 15.84 12.94 4.02
N LEU A 246 16.06 13.34 2.76
CA LEU A 246 17.20 14.18 2.36
C LEU A 246 17.15 15.57 3.01
N ASP A 247 15.97 16.17 3.11
CA ASP A 247 15.80 17.47 3.75
C ASP A 247 15.97 17.38 5.26
N LEU A 248 15.49 16.29 5.90
CA LEU A 248 15.81 16.00 7.30
C LEU A 248 17.33 15.87 7.48
N CYS A 249 17.99 15.14 6.59
CA CYS A 249 19.43 14.96 6.62
C CYS A 249 20.20 16.28 6.51
N THR A 250 19.69 17.20 5.69
CA THR A 250 20.26 18.54 5.48
C THR A 250 20.06 19.44 6.69
N ALA A 251 18.90 19.37 7.34
CA ALA A 251 18.64 20.07 8.61
C ALA A 251 19.51 19.53 9.77
N GLY A 252 19.92 18.26 9.67
CA GLY A 252 20.78 17.57 10.61
C GLY A 252 20.03 16.48 11.37
N PHE A 253 20.72 15.37 11.61
CA PHE A 253 20.18 14.21 12.32
C PHE A 253 21.16 13.75 13.41
N PRO A 254 20.66 13.08 14.47
CA PRO A 254 21.51 12.58 15.55
C PRO A 254 22.55 11.59 15.04
N ALA A 255 23.77 11.69 15.59
CA ALA A 255 24.87 10.80 15.25
C ALA A 255 24.79 9.41 15.91
N ASN A 256 24.04 9.30 17.02
CA ASN A 256 24.04 8.10 17.85
C ASN A 256 22.94 7.11 17.44
N SER A 257 21.68 7.54 17.45
CA SER A 257 20.55 6.68 17.13
C SER A 257 19.50 7.40 16.30
N PHE A 258 18.86 6.68 15.39
CA PHE A 258 17.82 7.17 14.50
C PHE A 258 16.61 6.25 14.53
N ASN A 259 15.51 6.79 15.05
CA ASN A 259 14.26 6.06 15.31
C ASN A 259 13.23 6.35 14.22
N ILE A 260 12.75 5.29 13.57
CA ILE A 260 11.81 5.30 12.46
C ILE A 260 10.58 4.48 12.88
N ALA A 261 9.38 4.98 12.65
CA ALA A 261 8.17 4.20 12.79
C ALA A 261 7.45 4.06 11.44
N ASP A 262 7.03 2.84 11.09
CA ASP A 262 6.07 2.57 10.03
C ASP A 262 4.72 2.22 10.66
N LEU A 263 3.72 3.06 10.44
CA LEU A 263 2.39 2.95 11.07
C LEU A 263 1.38 2.34 10.08
N GLY A 264 0.89 1.16 10.42
CA GLY A 264 0.05 0.33 9.54
C GLY A 264 0.88 -0.54 8.61
N CYS A 265 1.85 -1.28 9.15
CA CYS A 265 2.81 -2.03 8.35
C CYS A 265 2.21 -3.24 7.63
N SER A 266 1.08 -3.79 8.08
CA SER A 266 0.49 -5.05 7.61
C SER A 266 1.46 -6.24 7.74
N SER A 267 1.32 -7.26 6.89
CA SER A 267 2.06 -8.53 6.92
C SER A 267 2.74 -8.90 5.59
N GLY A 268 2.76 -7.98 4.63
CA GLY A 268 3.24 -8.23 3.27
C GLY A 268 4.70 -7.81 3.02
N PRO A 269 5.22 -8.05 1.82
CA PRO A 269 6.59 -7.64 1.45
C PRO A 269 6.80 -6.11 1.51
N ASN A 270 5.71 -5.34 1.42
CA ASN A 270 5.75 -3.87 1.47
C ASN A 270 6.14 -3.31 2.85
N SER A 271 5.97 -4.08 3.94
CA SER A 271 6.13 -3.61 5.33
C SER A 271 7.52 -3.06 5.67
N LEU A 272 8.55 -3.44 4.90
CA LEU A 272 9.95 -3.07 5.18
C LEU A 272 10.55 -2.15 4.12
N VAL A 273 9.83 -1.88 3.03
CA VAL A 273 10.36 -1.12 1.87
C VAL A 273 10.68 0.32 2.26
N ALA A 274 9.75 1.03 2.90
CA ALA A 274 9.98 2.41 3.33
C ALA A 274 11.11 2.50 4.38
N ALA A 275 11.15 1.56 5.33
CA ALA A 275 12.22 1.51 6.34
C ALA A 275 13.60 1.26 5.71
N ALA A 276 13.69 0.36 4.72
CA ALA A 276 14.92 0.12 3.96
C ALA A 276 15.40 1.41 3.30
N GLN A 277 14.50 2.10 2.58
CA GLN A 277 14.82 3.32 1.87
C GLN A 277 15.31 4.44 2.81
N ILE A 278 14.57 4.71 3.89
CA ILE A 278 14.92 5.75 4.87
C ILE A 278 16.30 5.46 5.47
N THR A 279 16.54 4.23 5.92
CA THR A 279 17.82 3.86 6.54
C THR A 279 18.98 3.90 5.55
N GLY A 280 18.75 3.48 4.29
CA GLY A 280 19.70 3.55 3.20
C GLY A 280 20.17 4.98 2.89
N ILE A 281 19.22 5.92 2.77
CA ILE A 281 19.53 7.34 2.51
C ILE A 281 20.36 7.94 3.65
N ILE A 282 19.97 7.70 4.91
CA ILE A 282 20.68 8.22 6.09
C ILE A 282 22.09 7.64 6.18
N HIS A 283 22.23 6.34 5.90
CA HIS A 283 23.52 5.68 5.84
C HIS A 283 24.42 6.32 4.78
N GLN A 284 23.93 6.46 3.54
CA GLN A 284 24.68 7.08 2.44
C GLN A 284 25.09 8.51 2.79
N LYS A 285 24.19 9.29 3.40
CA LYS A 285 24.48 10.65 3.82
C LYS A 285 25.55 10.70 4.92
N SER A 286 25.51 9.78 5.87
CA SER A 286 26.53 9.67 6.92
C SER A 286 27.92 9.44 6.32
N SER A 287 28.02 8.52 5.36
CA SER A 287 29.25 8.22 4.62
C SER A 287 29.75 9.45 3.84
N GLN A 288 28.87 10.19 3.16
CA GLN A 288 29.22 11.43 2.46
C GLN A 288 29.76 12.52 3.41
N LEU A 289 29.25 12.57 4.65
CA LEU A 289 29.70 13.49 5.68
C LEU A 289 30.97 13.02 6.42
N GLY A 290 31.51 11.84 6.08
CA GLY A 290 32.64 11.24 6.78
C GLY A 290 32.33 10.85 8.22
N ARG A 291 31.06 10.51 8.50
CA ARG A 291 30.57 10.13 9.84
C ARG A 291 30.20 8.65 9.86
N THR A 292 30.33 8.03 11.02
CA THR A 292 29.73 6.72 11.26
C THR A 292 28.20 6.86 11.19
N PRO A 293 27.50 5.95 10.49
CA PRO A 293 26.03 5.90 10.51
C PRO A 293 25.48 5.73 11.93
N PRO A 294 24.30 6.30 12.25
CA PRO A 294 23.65 6.07 13.54
C PRO A 294 23.13 4.64 13.66
N GLU A 295 22.86 4.21 14.88
CA GLU A 295 22.11 2.98 15.15
C GLU A 295 20.63 3.20 14.77
N PHE A 296 20.10 2.36 13.89
CA PHE A 296 18.71 2.46 13.45
C PHE A 296 17.79 1.65 14.36
N SER A 297 16.69 2.27 14.82
CA SER A 297 15.57 1.56 15.44
C SER A 297 14.34 1.71 14.55
N VAL A 298 13.89 0.62 13.96
CA VAL A 298 12.70 0.54 13.10
C VAL A 298 11.56 -0.08 13.89
N PHE A 299 10.49 0.69 14.06
CA PHE A 299 9.27 0.26 14.74
C PHE A 299 8.19 -0.02 13.71
N LEU A 300 7.74 -1.27 13.64
CA LEU A 300 6.64 -1.70 12.79
C LEU A 300 5.37 -1.73 13.61
N ASN A 301 4.46 -0.80 13.37
CA ASN A 301 3.19 -0.72 14.08
C ASN A 301 2.05 -1.25 13.21
N ASP A 302 1.16 -2.01 13.85
CA ASP A 302 -0.14 -2.38 13.32
C ASP A 302 -1.08 -2.73 14.49
N LEU A 303 -2.33 -3.06 14.20
CA LEU A 303 -3.28 -3.53 15.21
C LEU A 303 -2.88 -4.89 15.79
N PRO A 304 -3.34 -5.22 17.01
CA PRO A 304 -2.98 -6.49 17.66
C PRO A 304 -3.34 -7.75 16.87
N GLY A 305 -4.34 -7.69 15.99
CA GLY A 305 -4.76 -8.81 15.12
C GLY A 305 -3.85 -9.04 13.90
N ASN A 306 -2.88 -8.17 13.64
CA ASN A 306 -1.98 -8.30 12.49
C ASN A 306 -1.04 -9.50 12.61
N ASP A 307 -0.66 -10.08 11.48
CA ASP A 307 0.27 -11.20 11.42
C ASP A 307 1.73 -10.71 11.43
N PHE A 308 2.18 -10.30 12.62
CA PHE A 308 3.57 -9.91 12.86
C PHE A 308 4.55 -11.08 12.69
N ASN A 309 4.10 -12.33 12.84
CA ASN A 309 4.98 -13.50 12.69
C ASN A 309 5.51 -13.60 11.27
N THR A 310 4.65 -13.40 10.26
CA THR A 310 5.08 -13.36 8.85
C THR A 310 6.11 -12.26 8.61
N VAL A 311 5.90 -11.06 9.16
CA VAL A 311 6.87 -9.96 9.06
C VAL A 311 8.20 -10.33 9.73
N PHE A 312 8.16 -10.87 10.96
CA PHE A 312 9.37 -11.23 11.69
C PHE A 312 10.18 -12.35 11.01
N ASN A 313 9.51 -13.28 10.34
CA ASN A 313 10.17 -14.31 9.54
C ASN A 313 10.92 -13.74 8.32
N SER A 314 10.56 -12.55 7.83
CA SER A 314 11.25 -11.88 6.71
C SER A 314 12.47 -11.05 7.11
N LEU A 315 12.68 -10.80 8.42
CA LEU A 315 13.76 -9.93 8.91
C LEU A 315 15.17 -10.39 8.55
N PRO A 316 15.52 -11.70 8.53
CA PRO A 316 16.85 -12.13 8.10
C PRO A 316 17.17 -11.70 6.67
N SER A 317 16.23 -11.90 5.74
CA SER A 317 16.38 -11.49 4.33
C SER A 317 16.47 -9.98 4.19
N PHE A 318 15.70 -9.23 4.98
CA PHE A 318 15.80 -7.77 5.03
C PHE A 318 17.18 -7.29 5.49
N GLN A 319 17.75 -7.88 6.54
CA GLN A 319 19.09 -7.54 7.02
C GLN A 319 20.18 -7.88 6.01
N GLU A 320 20.04 -9.00 5.29
CA GLU A 320 20.95 -9.39 4.20
C GLU A 320 20.86 -8.41 3.02
N LYS A 321 19.64 -8.00 2.65
CA LYS A 321 19.40 -7.00 1.60
C LYS A 321 20.10 -5.68 1.92
N LEU A 322 19.92 -5.14 3.13
CA LEU A 322 20.58 -3.89 3.54
C LEU A 322 22.11 -3.97 3.44
N LYS A 323 22.72 -5.10 3.84
CA LYS A 323 24.17 -5.31 3.73
C LYS A 323 24.64 -5.47 2.29
N THR A 324 23.83 -6.07 1.44
CA THR A 324 24.15 -6.29 0.03
C THR A 324 24.10 -4.99 -0.75
N GLU A 325 23.10 -4.14 -0.48
CA GLU A 325 22.89 -2.86 -1.16
C GLU A 325 23.86 -1.77 -0.67
N HIS A 326 24.08 -1.69 0.64
CA HIS A 326 24.84 -0.58 1.24
C HIS A 326 26.22 -0.96 1.78
N GLY A 327 26.59 -2.24 1.75
CA GLY A 327 27.88 -2.72 2.24
C GLY A 327 27.81 -3.36 3.63
N GLN A 328 28.87 -4.10 3.98
CA GLN A 328 28.97 -4.81 5.27
C GLN A 328 29.12 -3.87 6.47
N ASP A 329 29.46 -2.61 6.22
CA ASP A 329 29.58 -1.52 7.19
C ASP A 329 28.27 -0.75 7.41
N PHE A 330 27.16 -1.24 6.86
CA PHE A 330 25.84 -0.72 7.20
C PHE A 330 25.61 -0.76 8.72
N GLY A 331 25.11 0.36 9.26
CA GLY A 331 24.94 0.54 10.71
C GLY A 331 23.99 -0.50 11.32
N PRO A 332 24.11 -0.80 12.63
CA PRO A 332 23.18 -1.69 13.31
C PRO A 332 21.72 -1.24 13.09
N CYS A 333 20.85 -2.17 12.70
CA CYS A 333 19.43 -1.92 12.47
C CYS A 333 18.58 -2.89 13.31
N TYR A 334 17.90 -2.33 14.31
CA TYR A 334 17.05 -3.06 15.25
C TYR A 334 15.58 -2.89 14.85
N VAL A 335 14.88 -4.00 14.63
CA VAL A 335 13.47 -3.99 14.24
C VAL A 335 12.60 -4.46 15.40
N SER A 336 11.52 -3.76 15.70
CA SER A 336 10.57 -4.07 16.77
C SER A 336 9.13 -3.95 16.28
N GLY A 337 8.26 -4.90 16.67
CA GLY A 337 6.82 -4.77 16.45
C GLY A 337 6.13 -4.00 17.59
N VAL A 338 5.19 -3.13 17.25
CA VAL A 338 4.43 -2.29 18.20
C VAL A 338 2.93 -2.48 17.96
N PRO A 339 2.28 -3.44 18.63
CA PRO A 339 0.85 -3.68 18.45
C PRO A 339 0.02 -2.57 19.13
N GLY A 340 -0.89 -1.95 18.39
CA GLY A 340 -1.80 -0.94 18.91
C GLY A 340 -2.34 0.01 17.85
N SER A 341 -3.43 0.69 18.16
CA SER A 341 -3.99 1.70 17.26
C SER A 341 -3.13 2.97 17.25
N PHE A 342 -2.65 3.33 16.06
CA PHE A 342 -2.05 4.61 15.74
C PHE A 342 -2.95 5.86 15.97
N TYR A 343 -4.25 5.70 16.25
CA TYR A 343 -5.10 6.82 16.71
C TYR A 343 -4.85 7.22 18.17
N GLY A 344 -4.01 6.47 18.89
CA GLY A 344 -3.52 6.80 20.22
C GLY A 344 -2.00 6.87 20.28
N ARG A 345 -1.49 7.07 21.51
CA ARG A 345 -0.07 7.01 21.83
C ARG A 345 0.45 5.58 21.69
N LEU A 346 1.58 5.43 21.01
CA LEU A 346 2.31 4.18 20.78
C LEU A 346 3.74 4.26 21.31
N PHE A 347 4.31 5.46 21.35
CA PHE A 347 5.73 5.68 21.65
C PHE A 347 5.89 6.69 22.80
N PRO A 348 7.02 6.68 23.51
CA PRO A 348 7.40 7.75 24.42
C PRO A 348 7.44 9.12 23.74
N SER A 349 7.37 10.18 24.53
CA SER A 349 7.39 11.53 23.96
C SER A 349 8.78 11.87 23.40
N ASN A 350 8.81 12.57 22.26
CA ASN A 350 10.04 12.97 21.56
C ASN A 350 11.02 11.80 21.31
N SER A 351 10.50 10.65 20.88
CA SER A 351 11.32 9.46 20.59
C SER A 351 11.44 9.13 19.11
N LEU A 352 10.63 9.71 18.21
CA LEU A 352 10.65 9.40 16.78
C LEU A 352 11.27 10.53 15.97
N HIS A 353 12.15 10.19 15.02
CA HIS A 353 12.77 11.15 14.12
C HIS A 353 12.05 11.19 12.77
N PHE A 354 11.58 10.03 12.32
CA PHE A 354 10.84 9.89 11.08
C PHE A 354 9.65 8.94 11.26
N VAL A 355 8.50 9.29 10.71
CA VAL A 355 7.31 8.43 10.67
C VAL A 355 6.89 8.24 9.23
N HIS A 356 6.75 7.00 8.82
CA HIS A 356 6.08 6.62 7.59
C HIS A 356 4.72 6.01 7.92
N SER A 357 3.75 6.21 7.03
CA SER A 357 2.44 5.59 7.13
C SER A 357 1.89 5.42 5.73
N GLY A 358 1.80 4.17 5.26
CA GLY A 358 1.41 3.85 3.88
C GLY A 358 0.07 3.12 3.80
N GLN A 359 -0.87 3.67 3.03
CA GLN A 359 -2.18 3.09 2.72
C GLN A 359 -2.99 2.64 3.95
N CYS A 360 -3.06 3.46 5.01
CA CYS A 360 -3.78 3.07 6.24
C CYS A 360 -4.65 4.15 6.89
N LEU A 361 -4.35 5.45 6.74
CA LEU A 361 -5.12 6.55 7.40
C LEU A 361 -6.55 6.76 6.87
N HIS A 362 -6.93 6.05 5.82
CA HIS A 362 -8.32 5.98 5.34
C HIS A 362 -9.19 5.00 6.15
N TRP A 363 -8.59 4.13 6.96
CA TRP A 363 -9.31 3.25 7.88
C TRP A 363 -9.66 3.98 9.16
N LEU A 364 -10.94 4.25 9.38
CA LEU A 364 -11.44 4.94 10.56
C LEU A 364 -11.18 4.12 11.83
N SER A 365 -11.20 4.78 12.99
CA SER A 365 -11.07 4.12 14.30
C SER A 365 -12.32 3.34 14.70
N GLN A 366 -13.44 3.62 14.04
CA GLN A 366 -14.73 2.93 14.16
C GLN A 366 -15.65 3.29 12.99
N VAL A 367 -16.67 2.46 12.78
CA VAL A 367 -17.85 2.87 12.01
C VAL A 367 -18.43 4.13 12.68
N PRO A 368 -18.83 5.16 11.91
CA PRO A 368 -19.46 6.36 12.47
C PRO A 368 -20.55 6.00 13.49
N PRO A 369 -20.51 6.56 14.71
CA PRO A 369 -21.43 6.21 15.79
C PRO A 369 -22.90 6.25 15.39
N GLU A 370 -23.28 7.21 14.54
CA GLU A 370 -24.63 7.43 14.03
C GLU A 370 -25.15 6.22 13.24
N LEU A 371 -24.27 5.52 12.51
CA LEU A 371 -24.62 4.34 11.72
C LEU A 371 -24.72 3.06 12.56
N ARG A 372 -24.25 3.09 13.82
CA ARG A 372 -24.24 1.95 14.76
C ARG A 372 -25.25 2.12 15.90
N ASP A 373 -25.97 3.22 15.95
CA ASP A 373 -26.94 3.49 17.01
C ASP A 373 -27.97 2.35 17.09
N LYS A 374 -28.18 1.79 18.29
CA LYS A 374 -29.06 0.63 18.48
C LYS A 374 -30.53 1.02 18.61
N GLN A 375 -30.80 2.28 18.95
CA GLN A 375 -32.14 2.83 19.15
C GLN A 375 -32.66 3.52 17.88
N ASP A 376 -31.82 4.31 17.23
CA ASP A 376 -32.16 5.08 16.02
C ASP A 376 -30.96 5.14 15.05
N PRO A 377 -30.60 4.01 14.41
CA PRO A 377 -29.48 3.98 13.48
C PRO A 377 -29.77 4.84 12.26
N LEU A 378 -28.79 5.67 11.89
CA LEU A 378 -28.73 6.22 10.55
C LEU A 378 -28.50 5.06 9.56
N ILE A 379 -29.50 4.73 8.76
CA ILE A 379 -29.43 3.59 7.83
C ILE A 379 -28.91 4.03 6.47
N ASN A 380 -27.81 3.41 6.01
CA ASN A 380 -27.30 3.53 4.65
C ASN A 380 -27.82 2.36 3.78
N LYS A 381 -29.12 2.39 3.48
CA LYS A 381 -29.87 1.23 3.00
C LYS A 381 -29.24 0.56 1.77
N GLY A 382 -28.99 -0.74 1.84
CA GLY A 382 -28.44 -1.56 0.75
C GLY A 382 -27.01 -1.20 0.34
N LYS A 383 -26.32 -0.35 1.09
CA LYS A 383 -24.97 0.12 0.83
C LYS A 383 -24.04 -0.32 1.94
N VAL A 384 -22.75 -0.46 1.59
CA VAL A 384 -21.69 -0.83 2.55
C VAL A 384 -20.76 0.34 2.87
N PHE A 385 -20.84 1.41 2.10
CA PHE A 385 -20.10 2.66 2.26
C PHE A 385 -20.90 3.81 1.62
N ILE A 386 -20.38 5.04 1.63
CA ILE A 386 -20.95 6.19 0.91
C ILE A 386 -21.18 5.83 -0.56
N SER A 387 -22.35 6.23 -1.07
CA SER A 387 -22.76 6.06 -2.47
C SER A 387 -23.58 7.27 -2.91
N ARG A 388 -23.83 7.40 -4.22
CA ARG A 388 -24.74 8.42 -4.81
C ARG A 388 -26.15 8.48 -4.22
N THR A 389 -26.58 7.40 -3.57
CA THR A 389 -27.92 7.29 -2.95
C THR A 389 -27.89 7.44 -1.43
N SER A 390 -26.70 7.62 -0.83
CA SER A 390 -26.56 7.90 0.59
C SER A 390 -27.10 9.30 0.91
N SER A 391 -27.69 9.44 2.10
CA SER A 391 -28.16 10.75 2.55
C SER A 391 -26.99 11.66 2.93
N PRO A 392 -27.16 13.00 2.91
CA PRO A 392 -26.14 13.93 3.41
C PRO A 392 -25.69 13.62 4.84
N ALA A 393 -26.61 13.17 5.71
CA ALA A 393 -26.28 12.79 7.09
C ALA A 393 -25.27 11.63 7.16
N VAL A 394 -25.33 10.67 6.22
CA VAL A 394 -24.36 9.56 6.16
C VAL A 394 -22.98 10.10 5.78
N ILE A 395 -22.93 10.98 4.78
CA ILE A 395 -21.69 11.62 4.32
C ILE A 395 -21.05 12.43 5.46
N ASP A 396 -21.86 13.23 6.16
CA ASP A 396 -21.41 14.06 7.29
C ASP A 396 -20.90 13.22 8.47
N ALA A 397 -21.55 12.08 8.77
CA ALA A 397 -21.11 11.16 9.81
C ALA A 397 -19.71 10.58 9.53
N TYR A 398 -19.49 10.12 8.28
CA TYR A 398 -18.19 9.63 7.83
C TYR A 398 -17.11 10.73 7.86
N LYS A 399 -17.42 11.92 7.33
CA LYS A 399 -16.49 13.07 7.35
C LYS A 399 -16.12 13.46 8.77
N SER A 400 -17.09 13.54 9.68
CA SER A 400 -16.88 13.88 11.09
C SER A 400 -16.02 12.85 11.81
N GLN A 401 -16.26 11.56 11.55
CA GLN A 401 -15.45 10.49 12.12
C GLN A 401 -14.00 10.54 11.61
N PHE A 402 -13.78 10.78 10.31
CA PHE A 402 -12.43 10.97 9.76
C PHE A 402 -11.71 12.16 10.40
N GLN A 403 -12.34 13.33 10.50
CA GLN A 403 -11.73 14.52 11.09
C GLN A 403 -11.30 14.27 12.54
N LYS A 404 -12.17 13.61 13.32
CA LYS A 404 -11.87 13.23 14.70
C LYS A 404 -10.65 12.30 14.78
N ASP A 405 -10.62 11.27 13.93
CA ASP A 405 -9.57 10.26 13.93
C ASP A 405 -8.23 10.84 13.44
N PHE A 406 -8.25 11.61 12.36
CA PHE A 406 -7.05 12.25 11.83
C PHE A 406 -6.49 13.30 12.80
N CYS A 407 -7.35 14.09 13.45
CA CYS A 407 -6.93 14.99 14.53
C CYS A 407 -6.26 14.23 15.69
N ALA A 408 -6.85 13.10 16.12
CA ALA A 408 -6.30 12.29 17.20
C ALA A 408 -4.94 11.66 16.81
N PHE A 409 -4.81 11.19 15.58
CA PHE A 409 -3.55 10.73 15.01
C PHE A 409 -2.49 11.83 15.06
N LEU A 410 -2.79 13.03 14.53
CA LEU A 410 -1.86 14.15 14.54
C LEU A 410 -1.45 14.53 15.96
N GLN A 411 -2.40 14.62 16.90
CA GLN A 411 -2.11 14.92 18.31
C GLN A 411 -1.18 13.87 18.94
N ALA A 412 -1.46 12.58 18.75
CA ALA A 412 -0.60 11.51 19.29
C ALA A 412 0.81 11.58 18.71
N ARG A 413 0.94 11.75 17.39
CA ARG A 413 2.24 11.90 16.72
C ARG A 413 2.96 13.17 17.13
N SER A 414 2.21 14.24 17.41
CA SER A 414 2.77 15.52 17.82
C SER A 414 3.57 15.44 19.13
N GLU A 415 3.22 14.50 20.00
CA GLU A 415 3.89 14.27 21.28
C GLU A 415 5.10 13.34 21.13
N GLU A 416 5.10 12.48 20.12
CA GLU A 416 6.08 11.40 19.92
C GLU A 416 7.21 11.78 18.98
N VAL A 417 6.91 12.58 17.96
CA VAL A 417 7.88 13.05 16.98
C VAL A 417 8.68 14.21 17.57
N VAL A 418 10.01 14.12 17.47
CA VAL A 418 10.93 15.18 17.92
C VAL A 418 10.70 16.47 17.14
N ALA A 419 11.06 17.62 17.72
CA ALA A 419 11.06 18.89 17.00
C ALA A 419 11.94 18.79 15.74
N GLY A 420 11.41 19.21 14.58
CA GLY A 420 12.08 19.06 13.28
C GLY A 420 12.03 17.64 12.69
N GLY A 421 11.49 16.66 13.42
CA GLY A 421 11.18 15.34 12.87
C GLY A 421 10.12 15.43 11.78
N ARG A 422 10.08 14.42 10.92
CA ARG A 422 9.22 14.42 9.73
C ARG A 422 8.28 13.23 9.70
N MET A 423 7.14 13.41 9.03
CA MET A 423 6.26 12.31 8.68
C MET A 423 5.92 12.35 7.19
N VAL A 424 5.89 11.18 6.56
CA VAL A 424 5.34 10.99 5.21
C VAL A 424 4.14 10.07 5.33
N LEU A 425 2.97 10.60 5.01
CA LEU A 425 1.68 9.93 5.16
C LEU A 425 1.07 9.74 3.78
N GLN A 426 0.75 8.51 3.45
CA GLN A 426 0.14 8.15 2.19
C GLN A 426 -1.15 7.36 2.43
N PHE A 427 -2.27 7.77 1.85
CA PHE A 427 -3.55 7.09 2.02
C PHE A 427 -4.55 7.44 0.94
N ARG A 428 -5.60 6.62 0.79
CA ARG A 428 -6.72 6.83 -0.13
C ARG A 428 -7.34 8.21 0.07
N GLY A 429 -7.57 8.90 -1.03
CA GLY A 429 -8.16 10.23 -1.05
C GLY A 429 -8.92 10.47 -2.33
N ARG A 430 -9.39 11.69 -2.53
CA ARG A 430 -10.21 12.06 -3.68
C ARG A 430 -9.98 13.49 -4.12
N ARG A 431 -10.16 13.74 -5.41
CA ARG A 431 -9.96 15.05 -6.06
C ARG A 431 -11.19 15.96 -5.96
N LEU A 432 -12.36 15.39 -5.73
CA LEU A 432 -13.63 16.12 -5.69
C LEU A 432 -14.08 16.30 -4.25
N GLU A 433 -14.78 17.40 -3.95
CA GLU A 433 -15.35 17.69 -2.62
C GLU A 433 -16.56 16.80 -2.28
N ASP A 434 -17.31 16.34 -3.29
CA ASP A 434 -18.38 15.35 -3.15
C ASP A 434 -17.80 13.92 -3.15
N PRO A 435 -18.05 13.08 -2.11
CA PRO A 435 -17.53 11.70 -2.02
C PRO A 435 -18.38 10.68 -2.79
N ALA A 436 -19.52 11.07 -3.34
CA ALA A 436 -20.44 10.18 -4.05
C ALA A 436 -20.10 9.82 -5.52
N PRO A 437 -19.21 10.52 -6.26
CA PRO A 437 -18.81 10.10 -7.60
C PRO A 437 -18.07 8.76 -7.64
N ASP A 438 -17.99 8.17 -8.84
CA ASP A 438 -17.44 6.82 -9.04
C ASP A 438 -15.98 6.69 -8.59
N GLU A 439 -15.20 7.79 -8.63
CA GLU A 439 -13.80 7.84 -8.15
C GLU A 439 -13.64 7.24 -6.74
N SER A 440 -14.61 7.49 -5.86
CA SER A 440 -14.54 7.07 -4.46
C SER A 440 -15.46 5.93 -4.08
N CYS A 441 -16.63 5.81 -4.71
CA CYS A 441 -17.63 4.84 -4.28
C CYS A 441 -17.77 3.60 -5.17
N LEU A 442 -17.22 3.58 -6.39
CA LEU A 442 -17.57 2.55 -7.39
C LEU A 442 -17.27 1.11 -6.92
N LEU A 443 -16.07 0.87 -6.38
CA LEU A 443 -15.71 -0.45 -5.86
C LEU A 443 -16.61 -0.87 -4.69
N TRP A 444 -16.96 0.06 -3.81
CA TRP A 444 -17.87 -0.20 -2.71
C TRP A 444 -19.31 -0.42 -3.18
N ASP A 445 -19.73 0.26 -4.24
CA ASP A 445 -21.03 0.06 -4.88
C ASP A 445 -21.12 -1.33 -5.53
N TYR A 446 -20.07 -1.82 -6.19
CA TYR A 446 -20.02 -3.20 -6.68
C TYR A 446 -20.15 -4.22 -5.55
N LEU A 447 -19.46 -3.98 -4.43
CA LEU A 447 -19.57 -4.84 -3.25
C LEU A 447 -20.99 -4.80 -2.67
N GLY A 448 -21.59 -3.60 -2.56
CA GLY A 448 -22.96 -3.42 -2.11
C GLY A 448 -23.99 -4.12 -3.01
N LEU A 449 -23.81 -4.04 -4.33
CA LEU A 449 -24.65 -4.76 -5.30
C LEU A 449 -24.52 -6.29 -5.15
N ALA A 450 -23.29 -6.79 -4.95
CA ALA A 450 -23.07 -8.21 -4.70
C ALA A 450 -23.79 -8.69 -3.43
N PHE A 451 -23.76 -7.90 -2.35
CA PHE A 451 -24.54 -8.19 -1.14
C PHE A 451 -26.06 -8.15 -1.40
N GLN A 452 -26.56 -7.17 -2.15
CA GLN A 452 -27.99 -7.08 -2.49
C GLN A 452 -28.48 -8.30 -3.27
N GLU A 453 -27.66 -8.85 -4.19
CA GLU A 453 -27.98 -10.10 -4.86
C GLU A 453 -28.11 -11.27 -3.87
N LEU A 454 -27.19 -11.38 -2.90
CA LEU A 454 -27.28 -12.42 -1.86
C LEU A 454 -28.50 -12.24 -0.95
N VAL A 455 -28.92 -11.00 -0.68
CA VAL A 455 -30.20 -10.72 -0.01
C VAL A 455 -31.39 -11.21 -0.87
N SER A 456 -31.37 -10.91 -2.17
CA SER A 456 -32.45 -11.32 -3.09
C SER A 456 -32.57 -12.84 -3.24
N GLU A 457 -31.46 -13.56 -3.10
CA GLU A 457 -31.40 -15.03 -3.08
C GLU A 457 -31.78 -15.63 -1.71
N GLY A 458 -31.98 -14.80 -0.70
CA GLY A 458 -32.31 -15.23 0.66
C GLY A 458 -31.13 -15.84 1.43
N LEU A 459 -29.89 -15.65 0.97
CA LEU A 459 -28.68 -16.17 1.63
C LEU A 459 -28.26 -15.33 2.82
N ILE A 460 -28.58 -14.02 2.82
CA ILE A 460 -28.40 -13.13 3.97
C ILE A 460 -29.64 -12.28 4.24
N PRO A 461 -29.93 -11.93 5.50
CA PRO A 461 -31.01 -11.01 5.82
C PRO A 461 -30.69 -9.57 5.35
N GLU A 462 -31.68 -8.87 4.78
CA GLU A 462 -31.55 -7.44 4.39
C GLU A 462 -31.06 -6.57 5.56
N GLY A 463 -31.61 -6.78 6.76
CA GLY A 463 -31.20 -6.03 7.95
C GLY A 463 -29.74 -6.24 8.37
N LYS A 464 -29.09 -7.36 7.99
CA LYS A 464 -27.65 -7.52 8.20
C LYS A 464 -26.83 -6.69 7.21
N LEU A 465 -27.28 -6.55 5.97
CA LEU A 465 -26.65 -5.65 5.00
C LEU A 465 -26.81 -4.19 5.44
N ASP A 466 -28.02 -3.77 5.80
CA ASP A 466 -28.31 -2.37 6.17
C ASP A 466 -27.53 -1.88 7.40
N THR A 467 -27.03 -2.80 8.23
CA THR A 467 -26.21 -2.52 9.41
C THR A 467 -24.71 -2.74 9.20
N TYR A 468 -24.31 -3.23 8.02
CA TYR A 468 -22.90 -3.41 7.67
C TYR A 468 -22.37 -2.15 6.97
N ASN A 469 -21.53 -1.39 7.66
CA ASN A 469 -20.88 -0.20 7.12
C ASN A 469 -19.38 -0.33 7.31
N THR A 470 -18.60 -0.11 6.25
CA THR A 470 -17.15 -0.18 6.31
C THR A 470 -16.59 1.03 7.07
N PRO A 471 -15.69 0.86 8.05
CA PRO A 471 -14.99 1.96 8.73
C PRO A 471 -13.88 2.54 7.83
N TYR A 472 -14.27 3.11 6.69
CA TYR A 472 -13.37 3.58 5.64
C TYR A 472 -13.80 4.98 5.21
N TYR A 473 -12.86 5.86 4.85
CA TYR A 473 -13.17 7.17 4.28
C TYR A 473 -12.04 7.67 3.38
N GLU A 474 -12.38 8.12 2.17
CA GLU A 474 -11.45 8.79 1.26
C GLU A 474 -11.55 10.30 1.48
N ALA A 475 -10.47 10.88 2.01
CA ALA A 475 -10.45 12.30 2.33
C ALA A 475 -10.29 13.16 1.06
N PHE A 476 -11.00 14.29 1.04
CA PHE A 476 -10.76 15.34 0.06
C PHE A 476 -9.40 16.00 0.36
N THR A 477 -8.57 16.20 -0.66
CA THR A 477 -7.18 16.66 -0.50
C THR A 477 -7.06 17.95 0.32
N GLU A 478 -7.96 18.89 0.11
CA GLU A 478 -7.99 20.19 0.78
C GLU A 478 -8.44 20.06 2.24
N ASP A 479 -9.34 19.12 2.55
CA ASP A 479 -9.73 18.82 3.94
C ASP A 479 -8.53 18.29 4.75
N VAL A 480 -7.65 17.50 4.13
CA VAL A 480 -6.42 16.99 4.79
C VAL A 480 -5.49 18.14 5.16
N ARG A 481 -5.25 19.07 4.22
CA ARG A 481 -4.43 20.28 4.48
C ARG A 481 -5.03 21.10 5.60
N ALA A 482 -6.32 21.43 5.49
CA ALA A 482 -7.02 22.26 6.45
C ALA A 482 -6.96 21.65 7.86
N GLU A 483 -7.09 20.33 7.96
CA GLU A 483 -7.06 19.62 9.24
C GLU A 483 -5.66 19.62 9.89
N ILE A 484 -4.58 19.44 9.10
CA ILE A 484 -3.19 19.57 9.60
C ILE A 484 -2.92 20.99 10.11
N GLU A 485 -3.36 22.00 9.35
CA GLU A 485 -3.20 23.41 9.72
C GLU A 485 -4.03 23.77 10.97
N ARG A 486 -5.25 23.21 11.08
CA ARG A 486 -6.17 23.41 12.20
C ARG A 486 -5.65 22.78 13.49
N GLU A 487 -5.10 21.56 13.44
CA GLU A 487 -4.48 20.92 14.61
C GLU A 487 -3.21 21.68 15.02
N GLY A 488 -2.38 22.06 14.04
CA GLY A 488 -1.36 23.09 14.19
C GLY A 488 0.02 22.63 14.65
N SER A 489 0.21 21.36 15.05
CA SER A 489 1.51 20.84 15.52
C SER A 489 2.53 20.64 14.39
N PHE A 490 2.05 20.45 13.17
CA PHE A 490 2.87 20.15 12.01
C PHE A 490 2.73 21.25 10.95
N ALA A 491 3.79 21.44 10.17
CA ALA A 491 3.77 22.25 8.95
C ALA A 491 3.71 21.31 7.73
N VAL A 492 2.84 21.61 6.77
CA VAL A 492 2.78 20.88 5.50
C VAL A 492 3.98 21.31 4.65
N ASP A 493 4.80 20.34 4.26
CA ASP A 493 5.99 20.53 3.43
C ASP A 493 5.67 20.23 1.96
N CYS A 494 5.03 19.08 1.72
CA CYS A 494 4.55 18.67 0.41
C CYS A 494 3.17 18.02 0.56
N LEU A 495 2.29 18.22 -0.43
CA LEU A 495 0.99 17.55 -0.54
C LEU A 495 0.72 17.30 -2.03
N GLU A 496 0.72 16.02 -2.41
CA GLU A 496 0.53 15.58 -3.78
C GLU A 496 -0.55 14.51 -3.88
N THR A 497 -1.11 14.39 -5.08
CA THR A 497 -2.08 13.34 -5.41
C THR A 497 -1.42 12.32 -6.33
N ILE A 498 -1.49 11.05 -5.95
CA ILE A 498 -1.04 9.91 -6.73
C ILE A 498 -2.26 9.23 -7.34
N VAL A 499 -2.22 9.04 -8.65
CA VAL A 499 -3.29 8.39 -9.41
C VAL A 499 -2.75 7.11 -10.00
N ILE A 500 -3.50 6.02 -9.85
CA ILE A 500 -3.24 4.77 -10.56
C ILE A 500 -4.45 4.41 -11.41
N PRO A 501 -4.24 3.75 -12.56
CA PRO A 501 -5.35 3.30 -13.38
C PRO A 501 -6.18 2.24 -12.64
N TRP A 502 -7.41 2.03 -13.12
CA TRP A 502 -8.38 1.13 -12.50
C TRP A 502 -7.89 -0.33 -12.39
N ASP A 503 -7.00 -0.72 -13.30
CA ASP A 503 -6.36 -2.03 -13.39
C ASP A 503 -5.04 -2.10 -12.60
N GLY A 504 -4.76 -1.12 -11.75
CA GLY A 504 -3.54 -1.07 -10.92
C GLY A 504 -3.37 -2.27 -9.97
N CYS A 505 -4.36 -3.14 -9.80
CA CYS A 505 -4.20 -4.45 -9.14
C CYS A 505 -3.34 -5.43 -9.94
N ASN A 506 -3.14 -5.17 -11.23
CA ASN A 506 -2.29 -5.93 -12.13
C ASN A 506 -0.88 -5.35 -12.28
N GLY A 507 -0.58 -4.22 -11.62
CA GLY A 507 0.66 -3.47 -11.84
C GLY A 507 0.54 -2.32 -12.85
N GLY A 508 -0.64 -2.11 -13.45
CA GLY A 508 -0.89 -1.02 -14.41
C GLY A 508 -0.43 -1.33 -15.84
N VAL A 509 -0.62 -2.58 -16.27
CA VAL A 509 -0.21 -3.11 -17.58
C VAL A 509 -1.09 -2.51 -18.69
N LYS A 510 -0.48 -1.95 -19.76
CA LYS A 510 -1.22 -1.29 -20.85
C LYS A 510 -2.21 -2.20 -21.60
N GLN A 511 -1.97 -3.51 -21.58
CA GLN A 511 -2.85 -4.52 -22.15
C GLN A 511 -3.43 -5.40 -21.05
N TYR A 512 -4.55 -4.97 -20.49
CA TYR A 512 -5.27 -5.73 -19.47
C TYR A 512 -6.49 -6.45 -20.05
N ASP A 513 -6.80 -7.61 -19.47
CA ASP A 513 -8.09 -8.27 -19.64
C ASP A 513 -9.03 -7.86 -18.49
N ARG A 514 -10.25 -7.45 -18.81
CA ARG A 514 -11.23 -6.99 -17.82
C ARG A 514 -11.62 -8.10 -16.84
N ALA A 515 -11.74 -9.34 -17.31
CA ALA A 515 -12.09 -10.47 -16.44
C ALA A 515 -10.96 -10.79 -15.46
N THR A 516 -9.72 -10.72 -15.91
CA THR A 516 -8.52 -10.89 -15.08
C THR A 516 -8.39 -9.75 -14.07
N THR A 517 -8.61 -8.51 -14.50
CA THR A 517 -8.61 -7.33 -13.62
C THR A 517 -9.68 -7.44 -12.54
N ALA A 518 -10.91 -7.80 -12.91
CA ALA A 518 -12.00 -7.99 -11.96
C ALA A 518 -11.70 -9.11 -10.95
N ARG A 519 -11.06 -10.20 -11.39
CA ARG A 519 -10.63 -11.30 -10.51
C ARG A 519 -9.57 -10.82 -9.51
N ASN A 520 -8.54 -10.12 -9.98
CA ASN A 520 -7.45 -9.63 -9.14
C ASN A 520 -7.93 -8.55 -8.17
N MET A 521 -8.80 -7.64 -8.62
CA MET A 521 -9.47 -6.67 -7.74
C MET A 521 -10.34 -7.37 -6.69
N GLY A 522 -11.08 -8.41 -7.09
CA GLY A 522 -11.86 -9.23 -6.15
C GLY A 522 -10.99 -9.87 -5.06
N LYS A 523 -9.83 -10.43 -5.43
CA LYS A 523 -8.86 -10.96 -4.46
C LYS A 523 -8.31 -9.86 -3.54
N ALA A 524 -7.97 -8.69 -4.08
CA ALA A 524 -7.46 -7.55 -3.31
C ALA A 524 -8.50 -7.02 -2.30
N ILE A 525 -9.73 -6.77 -2.72
CA ILE A 525 -10.82 -6.31 -1.82
C ILE A 525 -11.15 -7.38 -0.78
N ARG A 526 -11.11 -8.67 -1.14
CA ARG A 526 -11.27 -9.79 -0.21
C ARG A 526 -10.18 -9.82 0.85
N ALA A 527 -8.92 -9.73 0.45
CA ALA A 527 -7.78 -9.75 1.37
C ALA A 527 -7.84 -8.65 2.44
N VAL A 528 -8.52 -7.54 2.13
CA VAL A 528 -8.70 -6.38 3.00
C VAL A 528 -9.96 -6.47 3.88
N ASN A 529 -11.07 -7.02 3.36
CA ASN A 529 -12.38 -6.93 4.02
C ASN A 529 -12.88 -8.24 4.65
N GLU A 530 -12.32 -9.39 4.27
CA GLU A 530 -12.86 -10.70 4.64
C GLU A 530 -13.03 -10.89 6.15
N ALA A 531 -12.06 -10.44 6.97
CA ALA A 531 -12.13 -10.54 8.43
C ALA A 531 -13.35 -9.80 9.00
N MET A 532 -13.59 -8.56 8.55
CA MET A 532 -14.75 -7.76 8.97
C MET A 532 -16.07 -8.36 8.48
N ILE A 533 -16.12 -8.82 7.22
CA ILE A 533 -17.32 -9.45 6.64
C ILE A 533 -17.67 -10.71 7.44
N ARG A 534 -16.70 -11.60 7.71
CA ARG A 534 -16.93 -12.82 8.48
C ARG A 534 -17.43 -12.52 9.89
N SER A 535 -16.87 -11.52 10.55
CA SER A 535 -17.28 -11.12 11.90
C SER A 535 -18.75 -10.67 11.95
N HIS A 536 -19.18 -9.83 10.99
CA HIS A 536 -20.55 -9.29 10.98
C HIS A 536 -21.61 -10.30 10.52
N PHE A 537 -21.32 -11.04 9.44
CA PHE A 537 -22.30 -11.94 8.83
C PHE A 537 -22.37 -13.31 9.52
N GLY A 538 -21.37 -13.68 10.35
CA GLY A 538 -21.33 -14.92 11.13
C GLY A 538 -20.44 -15.96 10.44
N GLY A 539 -19.14 -15.90 10.73
CA GLY A 539 -18.02 -16.49 9.99
C GLY A 539 -17.91 -18.02 9.85
N GLY A 540 -19.03 -18.76 9.96
CA GLY A 540 -19.06 -20.21 9.76
C GLY A 540 -19.22 -20.66 8.31
N ASP A 541 -19.74 -19.79 7.43
CA ASP A 541 -20.05 -20.17 6.04
C ASP A 541 -19.00 -19.60 5.07
N VAL A 542 -18.02 -20.44 4.70
CA VAL A 542 -17.01 -20.11 3.68
C VAL A 542 -17.68 -19.89 2.32
N GLU A 543 -18.79 -20.60 2.05
CA GLU A 543 -19.49 -20.55 0.77
C GLU A 543 -20.12 -19.17 0.52
N PHE A 544 -20.58 -18.49 1.58
CA PHE A 544 -21.12 -17.14 1.49
C PHE A 544 -20.09 -16.12 1.01
N VAL A 545 -18.88 -16.11 1.60
CA VAL A 545 -17.82 -15.17 1.24
C VAL A 545 -17.35 -15.43 -0.19
N ASP A 546 -17.20 -16.70 -0.57
CA ASP A 546 -16.82 -17.07 -1.94
C ASP A 546 -17.87 -16.61 -2.95
N ARG A 547 -19.16 -16.83 -2.68
CA ARG A 547 -20.27 -16.36 -3.53
C ARG A 547 -20.32 -14.84 -3.63
N LEU A 548 -20.06 -14.12 -2.54
CA LEU A 548 -19.99 -12.66 -2.52
C LEU A 548 -18.93 -12.14 -3.49
N PHE A 549 -17.70 -12.67 -3.40
CA PHE A 549 -16.61 -12.21 -4.26
C PHE A 549 -16.69 -12.71 -5.71
N GLN A 550 -17.35 -13.85 -5.96
CA GLN A 550 -17.72 -14.26 -7.31
C GLN A 550 -18.71 -13.27 -7.96
N LYS A 551 -19.74 -12.87 -7.22
CA LYS A 551 -20.72 -11.87 -7.69
C LYS A 551 -20.08 -10.50 -7.89
N PHE A 552 -19.26 -10.05 -6.95
CA PHE A 552 -18.46 -8.82 -7.09
C PHE A 552 -17.67 -8.82 -8.40
N GLY A 553 -16.90 -9.88 -8.66
CA GLY A 553 -16.12 -10.01 -9.89
C GLY A 553 -17.00 -10.00 -11.14
N ARG A 554 -18.12 -10.72 -11.13
CA ARG A 554 -19.08 -10.72 -12.26
C ARG A 554 -19.65 -9.33 -12.53
N ILE A 555 -20.09 -8.61 -11.50
CA ILE A 555 -20.63 -7.25 -11.62
C ILE A 555 -19.59 -6.31 -12.23
N MET A 556 -18.33 -6.41 -11.80
CA MET A 556 -17.24 -5.64 -12.39
C MET A 556 -17.01 -5.96 -13.87
N VAL A 557 -17.05 -7.24 -14.26
CA VAL A 557 -16.92 -7.67 -15.66
C VAL A 557 -18.05 -7.13 -16.52
N ASP A 558 -19.28 -7.14 -16.00
CA ASP A 558 -20.49 -6.70 -16.71
C ASP A 558 -20.59 -5.17 -16.83
N ASP A 559 -19.96 -4.39 -15.94
CA ASP A 559 -19.86 -2.94 -16.08
C ASP A 559 -18.81 -2.57 -17.15
N SER A 560 -18.91 -1.38 -17.73
CA SER A 560 -17.94 -0.79 -18.66
C SER A 560 -17.09 0.32 -18.04
N LYS A 561 -17.39 0.72 -16.80
CA LYS A 561 -16.64 1.78 -16.12
C LYS A 561 -15.21 1.37 -15.81
N GLU A 562 -14.32 2.31 -16.01
CA GLU A 562 -12.89 2.26 -15.73
C GLU A 562 -12.54 3.57 -15.05
N VAL A 563 -12.27 3.50 -13.75
CA VAL A 563 -12.14 4.69 -12.90
C VAL A 563 -10.79 4.68 -12.22
N GLU A 564 -10.09 5.80 -12.35
CA GLU A 564 -8.81 6.01 -11.70
C GLU A 564 -8.95 5.94 -10.17
N HIS A 565 -7.95 5.35 -9.53
CA HIS A 565 -7.90 5.25 -8.09
C HIS A 565 -6.92 6.30 -7.55
N VAL A 566 -7.39 7.05 -6.56
CA VAL A 566 -6.67 8.23 -6.04
C VAL A 566 -6.13 7.98 -4.63
N SER A 567 -4.88 8.39 -4.41
CA SER A 567 -4.22 8.43 -3.11
C SER A 567 -3.62 9.81 -2.91
N ILE A 568 -3.58 10.27 -1.67
CA ILE A 568 -2.86 11.46 -1.25
C ILE A 568 -1.52 11.01 -0.66
N VAL A 569 -0.46 11.79 -0.91
CA VAL A 569 0.80 11.73 -0.17
C VAL A 569 1.07 13.10 0.43
N VAL A 570 1.37 13.15 1.72
CA VAL A 570 1.68 14.38 2.44
C VAL A 570 2.95 14.22 3.26
N SER A 571 3.90 15.12 3.04
CA SER A 571 5.08 15.30 3.90
C SER A 571 4.79 16.42 4.89
N VAL A 572 5.02 16.16 6.17
CA VAL A 572 4.85 17.14 7.24
C VAL A 572 6.07 17.19 8.17
N ILE A 573 6.32 18.37 8.73
CA ILE A 573 7.45 18.63 9.63
C ILE A 573 6.89 19.06 10.99
N LYS A 574 7.37 18.44 12.08
CA LYS A 574 7.00 18.84 13.44
C LYS A 574 7.55 20.24 13.73
N LYS A 575 6.66 21.18 14.03
CA LYS A 575 7.05 22.55 14.40
C LYS A 575 7.82 22.54 15.72
N GLN A 576 8.76 23.48 15.87
CA GLN A 576 9.37 23.74 17.17
C GLN A 576 8.30 24.29 18.12
N SER A 577 8.23 23.77 19.34
CA SER A 577 7.38 24.35 20.37
C SER A 577 7.81 25.79 20.60
N THR A 578 6.92 26.74 20.31
CA THR A 578 7.10 28.13 20.71
C THR A 578 6.92 28.17 22.22
N VAL A 579 8.04 28.26 22.95
CA VAL A 579 8.05 28.45 24.40
C VAL A 579 7.62 29.87 24.73
#